data_AF-A0A1B6KYF1-F1
#
_entry.id   AF-A0A1B6KYF1-F1
#
_cell.length_a   1.000
_cell.length_b   1.000
_cell.length_c   1.000
_cell.angle_alpha   90.00
_cell.angle_beta   90.00
_cell.angle_gamma   90.00
#
_symmetry.space_group_name_H-M   'P 1'
#
loop_
_entity.id
_entity.type
_entity.pdbx_description
1 polymer ?
#
loop_
_entity_poly.entity_id
_entity_poly.type
_entity_poly.pdbx_seq_one_letter_code
_entity_poly.pdbx_strand_id
1 'polypeptide(L)'
;MSLKAISSLSPNEFEKFLDSFDTVLTDCDGVLWIENEVVKGSPEVINKFKTLGKKVFFVTNNSTKTRDEFLGKFKSLGFNANKEEIVSTAYLTAQYLSSMNFNKKVYVIGSKGITKELDNVGIKHIGEGPDPMVSSLTSLVDNMSLDPDVGAVVVGFDIHFSVPKMIKAATYLERKGSIFIATNTDEQYPIDAGVVMP
;
A
#
# COMPACT_ATOMS: atom_id res chain seq x y z
N MET A 1 24.99 -15.37 4.08
CA MET A 1 25.37 -14.46 2.97
C MET A 1 25.97 -13.21 3.61
N SER A 2 27.18 -12.80 3.21
CA SER A 2 27.77 -11.54 3.68
C SER A 2 27.20 -10.37 2.87
N LEU A 3 27.01 -9.22 3.52
CA LEU A 3 26.71 -7.97 2.83
C LEU A 3 27.87 -7.65 1.87
N LYS A 4 27.55 -7.21 0.65
CA LYS A 4 28.52 -6.74 -0.34
C LYS A 4 28.32 -5.25 -0.55
N ALA A 5 29.38 -4.47 -0.35
CA ALA A 5 29.38 -3.07 -0.76
C ALA A 5 29.54 -3.02 -2.29
N ILE A 6 28.47 -2.72 -3.01
CA ILE A 6 28.48 -2.69 -4.48
C ILE A 6 29.52 -1.70 -5.01
N SER A 7 29.75 -0.59 -4.28
CA SER A 7 30.76 0.43 -4.59
C SER A 7 32.21 -0.06 -4.49
N SER A 8 32.47 -1.20 -3.83
CA SER A 8 33.83 -1.77 -3.71
C SER A 8 34.12 -2.85 -4.74
N LEU A 9 33.17 -3.19 -5.63
CA LEU A 9 33.37 -4.20 -6.66
C LEU A 9 34.24 -3.66 -7.78
N SER A 10 35.19 -4.46 -8.27
CA SER A 10 35.86 -4.19 -9.54
C SER A 10 34.85 -4.26 -10.69
N PRO A 11 35.15 -3.68 -11.87
CA PRO A 11 34.22 -3.71 -13.02
C PRO A 11 33.73 -5.12 -13.38
N ASN A 12 34.62 -6.11 -13.40
CA ASN A 12 34.27 -7.51 -13.70
C ASN A 12 33.40 -8.15 -12.62
N GLU A 13 33.63 -7.81 -11.34
CA GLU A 13 32.78 -8.29 -10.25
C GLU A 13 31.40 -7.63 -10.26
N PHE A 14 31.32 -6.36 -10.67
CA PHE A 14 30.06 -5.64 -10.83
C PHE A 14 29.23 -6.21 -11.98
N GLU A 15 29.84 -6.50 -13.13
CA GLU A 15 29.18 -7.18 -14.25
C GLU A 15 28.64 -8.55 -13.83
N LYS A 16 29.48 -9.39 -13.19
CA LYS A 16 29.03 -10.69 -12.65
C LYS A 16 27.91 -10.56 -11.63
N PHE A 17 27.93 -9.50 -10.82
CA PHE A 17 26.84 -9.21 -9.89
C PHE A 17 25.54 -8.86 -10.63
N LEU A 18 25.60 -7.97 -11.62
CA LEU A 18 24.44 -7.62 -12.44
C LEU A 18 23.88 -8.84 -13.19
N ASP A 19 24.73 -9.75 -13.64
CA ASP A 19 24.32 -10.98 -14.33
C ASP A 19 23.81 -12.07 -13.39
N SER A 20 23.98 -11.92 -12.08
CA SER A 20 23.54 -12.92 -11.09
C SER A 20 22.04 -12.91 -10.79
N PHE A 21 21.29 -11.95 -11.33
CA PHE A 21 19.85 -11.84 -11.14
C PHE A 21 19.14 -11.34 -12.40
N ASP A 22 17.90 -11.78 -12.60
CA ASP A 22 17.08 -11.39 -13.75
C ASP A 22 15.98 -10.38 -13.40
N THR A 23 15.63 -10.30 -12.11
CA THR A 23 14.49 -9.53 -11.62
C THR A 23 14.91 -8.64 -10.46
N VAL A 24 14.45 -7.39 -10.48
CA VAL A 24 14.62 -6.40 -9.42
C VAL A 24 13.25 -6.11 -8.82
N LEU A 25 13.14 -6.30 -7.51
CA LEU A 25 11.99 -5.86 -6.73
C LEU A 25 12.49 -4.68 -5.90
N THR A 26 11.97 -3.50 -6.16
CA THR A 26 12.39 -2.27 -5.48
C THR A 26 11.25 -1.76 -4.62
N ASP A 27 11.59 -1.35 -3.41
CA ASP A 27 10.75 -0.45 -2.64
C ASP A 27 10.72 0.95 -3.30
N CYS A 28 9.82 1.80 -2.85
CA CYS A 28 9.44 3.06 -3.48
C CYS A 28 9.74 4.26 -2.58
N ASP A 29 8.95 4.46 -1.51
CA ASP A 29 9.07 5.59 -0.60
C ASP A 29 10.36 5.43 0.24
N GLY A 30 11.26 6.41 0.20
CA GLY A 30 12.57 6.34 0.86
C GLY A 30 13.67 5.65 0.04
N VAL A 31 13.33 5.00 -1.09
CA VAL A 31 14.28 4.31 -1.97
C VAL A 31 14.39 4.99 -3.34
N LEU A 32 13.25 5.21 -3.99
CA LEU A 32 13.18 5.85 -5.30
C LEU A 32 12.94 7.35 -5.19
N TRP A 33 12.18 7.77 -4.18
CA TRP A 33 11.86 9.17 -3.91
C TRP A 33 11.63 9.39 -2.42
N ILE A 34 11.69 10.65 -2.01
CA ILE A 34 11.13 11.14 -0.75
C ILE A 34 9.99 12.08 -1.15
N GLU A 35 8.77 11.74 -0.76
CA GLU A 35 7.55 12.45 -1.19
C GLU A 35 7.45 12.57 -2.72
N ASN A 36 7.70 13.74 -3.30
CA ASN A 36 7.66 14.00 -4.75
C ASN A 36 9.04 14.26 -5.36
N GLU A 37 10.11 14.17 -4.57
CA GLU A 37 11.48 14.41 -5.02
C GLU A 37 12.20 13.08 -5.22
N VAL A 38 12.78 12.88 -6.41
CA VAL A 38 13.52 11.65 -6.70
C VAL A 38 14.79 11.56 -5.86
N VAL A 39 15.08 10.36 -5.36
CA VAL A 39 16.43 10.06 -4.87
C VAL A 39 17.39 10.16 -6.06
N LYS A 40 18.45 10.95 -5.90
CA LYS A 40 19.39 11.24 -6.99
C LYS A 40 19.91 9.97 -7.65
N GLY A 41 19.72 9.85 -8.97
CA GLY A 41 20.17 8.70 -9.75
C GLY A 41 19.17 7.54 -9.81
N SER A 42 18.08 7.57 -9.05
CA SER A 42 17.15 6.44 -8.97
C SER A 42 16.40 6.20 -10.30
N PRO A 43 15.91 7.21 -11.05
CA PRO A 43 15.29 6.95 -12.34
C PRO A 43 16.28 6.36 -13.35
N GLU A 44 17.52 6.84 -13.37
CA GLU A 44 18.57 6.36 -14.26
C GLU A 44 18.90 4.89 -13.99
N VAL A 45 19.05 4.50 -12.72
CA VAL A 45 19.34 3.11 -12.34
C VAL A 45 18.19 2.18 -12.71
N ILE A 46 16.95 2.55 -12.38
CA ILE A 46 15.78 1.73 -12.70
C ILE A 46 15.62 1.57 -14.22
N ASN A 47 15.71 2.67 -14.96
CA ASN A 47 15.62 2.63 -16.42
C ASN A 47 16.78 1.81 -17.01
N LYS A 48 17.99 1.90 -16.44
CA LYS A 48 19.14 1.10 -16.87
C LYS A 48 18.90 -0.39 -16.68
N PHE A 49 18.35 -0.83 -15.55
CA PHE A 49 17.98 -2.24 -15.35
C PHE A 49 17.06 -2.74 -16.46
N LYS A 50 16.05 -1.95 -16.86
CA LYS A 50 15.15 -2.32 -17.96
C LYS A 50 15.89 -2.40 -19.30
N THR A 51 16.81 -1.48 -19.59
CA THR A 51 17.63 -1.57 -20.83
C THR A 51 18.58 -2.77 -20.85
N LEU A 52 18.97 -3.28 -19.68
CA LEU A 52 19.78 -4.50 -19.52
C LEU A 52 18.92 -5.77 -19.57
N GLY A 53 17.64 -5.67 -19.92
CA GLY A 53 16.73 -6.81 -20.03
C GLY A 53 16.23 -7.35 -18.68
N LYS A 54 16.47 -6.65 -17.57
CA LYS A 54 15.97 -7.06 -16.26
C LYS A 54 14.48 -6.77 -16.14
N LYS A 55 13.74 -7.64 -15.47
CA LYS A 55 12.36 -7.38 -15.04
C LYS A 55 12.40 -6.50 -13.79
N VAL A 56 11.58 -5.45 -13.74
CA VAL A 56 11.51 -4.55 -12.57
C VAL A 56 10.10 -4.54 -12.04
N PHE A 57 9.94 -4.74 -10.74
CA PHE A 57 8.70 -4.58 -10.01
C PHE A 57 8.86 -3.56 -8.90
N PHE A 58 7.89 -2.66 -8.80
CA PHE A 58 7.80 -1.63 -7.79
C PHE A 58 6.87 -2.13 -6.68
N VAL A 59 7.44 -2.48 -5.53
CA VAL A 59 6.73 -3.12 -4.43
C VAL A 59 6.62 -2.11 -3.29
N THR A 60 5.41 -1.68 -2.93
CA THR A 60 5.23 -0.62 -1.93
C THR A 60 4.18 -0.96 -0.90
N ASN A 61 4.50 -0.67 0.37
CA ASN A 61 3.57 -0.75 1.49
C ASN A 61 2.50 0.34 1.50
N ASN A 62 2.65 1.34 0.63
CA ASN A 62 1.79 2.50 0.54
C ASN A 62 0.43 2.13 -0.09
N SER A 63 -0.60 2.04 0.75
CA SER A 63 -1.99 1.76 0.36
C SER A 63 -2.80 3.01 0.01
N THR A 64 -2.15 4.18 -0.10
CA THR A 64 -2.86 5.47 -0.31
C THR A 64 -3.34 5.71 -1.74
N LYS A 65 -2.76 5.01 -2.71
CA LYS A 65 -2.96 5.25 -4.15
C LYS A 65 -3.28 3.95 -4.88
N THR A 66 -4.07 4.10 -5.93
CA THR A 66 -4.29 3.05 -6.94
C THR A 66 -3.04 2.84 -7.78
N ARG A 67 -2.97 1.69 -8.47
CA ARG A 67 -1.88 1.45 -9.43
C ARG A 67 -1.82 2.50 -10.55
N ASP A 68 -2.95 3.05 -10.98
CA ASP A 68 -3.00 4.10 -12.01
C ASP A 68 -2.42 5.43 -11.51
N GLU A 69 -2.72 5.80 -10.27
CA GLU A 69 -2.14 6.99 -9.62
C GLU A 69 -0.62 6.81 -9.39
N PHE A 70 -0.18 5.61 -8.98
CA PHE A 70 1.26 5.30 -8.92
C PHE A 70 1.92 5.36 -10.29
N LEU A 71 1.29 4.81 -11.33
CA LEU A 71 1.82 4.86 -12.70
C LEU A 71 2.01 6.30 -13.18
N GLY A 72 1.03 7.17 -12.89
CA GLY A 72 1.14 8.61 -13.14
C GLY A 72 2.36 9.22 -12.44
N LYS A 73 2.54 8.92 -11.14
CA LYS A 73 3.70 9.38 -10.35
C LYS A 73 5.03 8.87 -10.90
N PHE A 74 5.14 7.58 -11.21
CA PHE A 74 6.37 7.02 -11.80
C PHE A 74 6.76 7.75 -13.08
N LYS A 75 5.79 7.96 -13.98
CA LYS A 75 6.04 8.67 -15.24
C LYS A 75 6.42 10.13 -15.03
N SER A 76 5.76 10.85 -14.11
CA SER A 76 6.11 12.24 -13.82
C SER A 76 7.51 12.39 -13.21
N LEU A 77 7.99 11.37 -12.52
CA LEU A 77 9.33 11.33 -11.91
C LEU A 77 10.41 10.72 -12.84
N GLY A 78 10.08 10.43 -14.11
CA GLY A 78 11.05 9.95 -15.10
C GLY A 78 11.32 8.44 -15.08
N PHE A 79 10.52 7.65 -14.35
CA PHE A 79 10.61 6.19 -14.39
C PHE A 79 9.81 5.63 -15.58
N ASN A 80 10.44 4.76 -16.36
CA ASN A 80 9.76 3.95 -17.36
C ASN A 80 9.05 2.79 -16.66
N ALA A 81 7.81 3.00 -16.22
CA ALA A 81 6.99 2.01 -15.52
C ALA A 81 5.74 1.60 -16.31
N ASN A 82 5.32 0.36 -16.13
CA ASN A 82 4.02 -0.17 -16.57
C ASN A 82 3.14 -0.51 -15.37
N LYS A 83 1.81 -0.56 -15.55
CA LYS A 83 0.86 -0.81 -14.46
C LYS A 83 1.07 -2.19 -13.82
N GLU A 84 1.44 -3.18 -14.62
CA GLU A 84 1.68 -4.57 -14.24
C GLU A 84 2.95 -4.74 -13.40
N GLU A 85 3.84 -3.76 -13.43
CA GLU A 85 5.07 -3.72 -12.65
C GLU A 85 4.82 -3.17 -11.24
N ILE A 86 3.64 -2.61 -10.95
CA ILE A 86 3.32 -1.95 -9.69
C ILE A 86 2.55 -2.89 -8.77
N VAL A 87 3.14 -3.16 -7.61
CA VAL A 87 2.59 -4.04 -6.58
C VAL A 87 2.44 -3.24 -5.28
N SER A 88 1.27 -2.61 -5.11
CA SER A 88 0.93 -1.92 -3.86
C SER A 88 0.13 -2.83 -2.92
N THR A 89 0.19 -2.56 -1.62
CA THR A 89 -0.59 -3.29 -0.62
C THR A 89 -2.10 -3.10 -0.76
N ALA A 90 -2.55 -1.96 -1.30
CA ALA A 90 -3.97 -1.77 -1.69
C ALA A 90 -4.39 -2.77 -2.77
N TYR A 91 -3.59 -2.91 -3.84
CA TYR A 91 -3.82 -3.88 -4.90
C TYR A 91 -3.76 -5.33 -4.37
N LEU A 92 -2.73 -5.67 -3.58
CA LEU A 92 -2.57 -7.00 -3.01
C LEU A 92 -3.74 -7.37 -2.09
N THR A 93 -4.27 -6.42 -1.30
CA THR A 93 -5.43 -6.66 -0.43
C THR A 93 -6.67 -7.04 -1.24
N ALA A 94 -6.95 -6.30 -2.32
CA ALA A 94 -8.07 -6.60 -3.20
C ALA A 94 -7.91 -7.96 -3.90
N GLN A 95 -6.72 -8.25 -4.44
CA GLN A 95 -6.42 -9.53 -5.07
C GLN A 95 -6.52 -10.70 -4.08
N TYR A 96 -6.05 -10.51 -2.85
CA TYR A 96 -6.12 -11.53 -1.80
C TYR A 96 -7.56 -11.88 -1.46
N LEU A 97 -8.41 -10.88 -1.19
CA LEU A 97 -9.84 -11.11 -0.94
C LEU A 97 -10.55 -11.75 -2.14
N SER A 98 -10.23 -11.29 -3.36
CA SER A 98 -10.78 -11.88 -4.60
C SER A 98 -10.37 -13.35 -4.74
N SER A 99 -9.12 -13.71 -4.46
CA SER A 99 -8.62 -15.09 -4.53
C SER A 99 -9.29 -16.06 -3.55
N MET A 100 -9.82 -15.53 -2.44
CA MET A 100 -10.60 -16.28 -1.47
C MET A 100 -12.08 -16.43 -1.85
N ASN A 101 -12.49 -15.93 -3.02
CA ASN A 101 -13.90 -15.80 -3.42
C ASN A 101 -14.73 -15.05 -2.37
N PHE A 102 -14.15 -14.01 -1.76
CA PHE A 102 -14.85 -13.19 -0.78
C PHE A 102 -16.07 -12.51 -1.41
N ASN A 103 -17.24 -12.70 -0.80
CA ASN A 103 -18.53 -12.29 -1.37
C ASN A 103 -19.38 -11.39 -0.45
N LYS A 104 -18.75 -10.84 0.59
CA LYS A 104 -19.36 -9.93 1.57
C LYS A 104 -18.84 -8.49 1.37
N LYS A 105 -19.27 -7.55 2.22
CA LYS A 105 -18.70 -6.20 2.27
C LYS A 105 -17.43 -6.14 3.11
N VAL A 106 -16.52 -5.27 2.70
CA VAL A 106 -15.34 -4.87 3.48
C VAL A 106 -15.62 -3.56 4.21
N TYR A 107 -15.36 -3.52 5.52
CA TYR A 107 -15.26 -2.27 6.26
C TYR A 107 -13.83 -1.76 6.20
N VAL A 108 -13.61 -0.60 5.60
CA VAL A 108 -12.28 -0.04 5.35
C VAL A 108 -12.01 1.09 6.34
N ILE A 109 -10.94 0.95 7.12
CA ILE A 109 -10.26 2.05 7.79
C ILE A 109 -9.04 2.35 6.93
N GLY A 110 -9.13 3.35 6.06
CA GLY A 110 -8.10 3.57 5.06
C GLY A 110 -8.50 4.57 3.98
N SER A 111 -7.59 4.76 3.05
CA SER A 111 -7.73 5.72 1.96
C SER A 111 -8.53 5.22 0.75
N LYS A 112 -8.74 6.11 -0.22
CA LYS A 112 -9.36 5.81 -1.52
C LYS A 112 -8.59 4.80 -2.38
N GLY A 113 -7.28 4.65 -2.14
CA GLY A 113 -6.46 3.68 -2.86
C GLY A 113 -6.97 2.26 -2.63
N ILE A 114 -7.32 1.93 -1.39
CA ILE A 114 -7.86 0.62 -1.00
C ILE A 114 -9.23 0.41 -1.62
N THR A 115 -10.15 1.37 -1.47
CA THR A 115 -11.54 1.22 -1.93
C THR A 115 -11.64 1.09 -3.44
N LYS A 116 -10.88 1.89 -4.21
CA LYS A 116 -10.83 1.77 -5.67
C LYS A 116 -10.26 0.42 -6.13
N GLU A 117 -9.25 -0.14 -5.44
CA GLU A 117 -8.74 -1.47 -5.80
C GLU A 117 -9.75 -2.58 -5.44
N LEU A 118 -10.54 -2.43 -4.38
CA LEU A 118 -11.68 -3.32 -4.09
C LEU A 118 -12.77 -3.23 -5.17
N ASP A 119 -13.09 -2.02 -5.63
CA ASP A 119 -14.05 -1.79 -6.72
C ASP A 119 -13.59 -2.49 -8.02
N ASN A 120 -12.29 -2.44 -8.33
CA ASN A 120 -11.70 -3.09 -9.52
C ASN A 120 -11.90 -4.61 -9.56
N VAL A 121 -12.09 -5.25 -8.40
CA VAL A 121 -12.35 -6.70 -8.28
C VAL A 121 -13.81 -7.00 -7.90
N GLY A 122 -14.69 -6.00 -7.92
CA GLY A 122 -16.12 -6.15 -7.65
C GLY A 122 -16.48 -6.38 -6.18
N ILE A 123 -15.58 -6.06 -5.25
CA ILE A 123 -15.82 -6.21 -3.80
C ILE A 123 -16.40 -4.92 -3.25
N LYS A 124 -17.61 -5.01 -2.69
CA LYS A 124 -18.30 -3.87 -2.07
C LYS A 124 -17.60 -3.47 -0.77
N HIS A 125 -17.59 -2.17 -0.47
CA HIS A 125 -16.97 -1.63 0.73
C HIS A 125 -17.78 -0.49 1.35
N ILE A 126 -17.48 -0.19 2.61
CA ILE A 126 -17.96 0.97 3.38
C ILE A 126 -16.85 1.45 4.32
N GLY A 127 -16.97 2.65 4.88
CA GLY A 127 -16.07 3.17 5.92
C GLY A 127 -15.01 4.18 5.43
N GLU A 128 -14.89 4.40 4.12
CA GLU A 128 -14.06 5.48 3.56
C GLU A 128 -14.52 6.86 4.05
N GLY A 129 -13.57 7.75 4.33
CA GLY A 129 -13.86 9.14 4.68
C GLY A 129 -14.06 9.37 6.18
N PRO A 130 -14.46 10.59 6.58
CA PRO A 130 -14.58 10.95 7.99
C PRO A 130 -15.75 10.27 8.71
N ASP A 131 -15.46 9.76 9.91
CA ASP A 131 -16.46 9.29 10.88
C ASP A 131 -16.05 9.81 12.28
N PRO A 132 -16.16 11.13 12.49
CA PRO A 132 -15.64 11.79 13.68
C PRO A 132 -16.51 11.52 14.91
N MET A 133 -15.91 11.61 16.09
CA MET A 133 -16.67 11.56 17.33
C MET A 133 -17.50 12.84 17.49
N VAL A 134 -18.83 12.72 17.49
CA VAL A 134 -19.75 13.88 17.56
C VAL A 134 -20.11 14.23 19.00
N SER A 135 -20.26 13.24 19.89
CA SER A 135 -20.69 13.45 21.27
C SER A 135 -20.01 12.49 22.25
N SER A 136 -20.77 11.70 23.02
CA SER A 136 -20.25 10.76 24.02
C SER A 136 -20.17 9.33 23.50
N LEU A 137 -19.37 8.50 24.16
CA LEU A 137 -19.28 7.06 23.85
C LEU A 137 -20.65 6.38 23.95
N THR A 138 -21.47 6.76 24.94
CA THR A 138 -22.84 6.25 25.09
C THR A 138 -23.69 6.57 23.86
N SER A 139 -23.71 7.83 23.44
CA SER A 139 -24.46 8.24 22.25
C SER A 139 -23.98 7.56 20.97
N LEU A 140 -22.66 7.32 20.84
CA LEU A 140 -22.12 6.57 19.71
C LEU A 140 -22.66 5.14 19.69
N VAL A 141 -22.63 4.44 20.83
CA VAL A 141 -23.11 3.06 20.94
C VAL A 141 -24.62 2.98 20.68
N ASP A 142 -25.40 3.89 21.26
CA ASP A 142 -26.86 3.90 21.12
C ASP A 142 -27.33 4.17 19.69
N ASN A 143 -26.56 4.95 18.92
CA ASN A 143 -26.89 5.31 17.53
C ASN A 143 -26.06 4.54 16.50
N MET A 144 -25.31 3.52 16.92
CA MET A 144 -24.45 2.75 16.02
C MET A 144 -25.30 1.87 15.10
N SER A 145 -25.29 2.17 13.81
CA SER A 145 -25.82 1.28 12.77
C SER A 145 -24.67 0.48 12.15
N LEU A 146 -24.78 -0.85 12.21
CA LEU A 146 -23.83 -1.78 11.59
C LEU A 146 -24.46 -2.45 10.37
N ASP A 147 -23.68 -2.57 9.30
CA ASP A 147 -24.11 -3.29 8.11
C ASP A 147 -23.96 -4.81 8.35
N PRO A 148 -25.04 -5.61 8.25
CA PRO A 148 -24.97 -7.04 8.50
C PRO A 148 -24.16 -7.81 7.44
N ASP A 149 -23.96 -7.21 6.26
CA ASP A 149 -23.24 -7.82 5.12
C ASP A 149 -21.71 -7.66 5.24
N VAL A 150 -21.21 -6.89 6.21
CA VAL A 150 -19.76 -6.78 6.46
C VAL A 150 -19.20 -8.11 6.99
N GLY A 151 -18.20 -8.63 6.29
CA GLY A 151 -17.48 -9.86 6.62
C GLY A 151 -15.96 -9.73 6.66
N ALA A 152 -15.41 -8.54 6.40
CA ALA A 152 -14.00 -8.27 6.53
C ALA A 152 -13.75 -6.84 7.01
N VAL A 153 -12.67 -6.65 7.75
CA VAL A 153 -12.11 -5.35 8.10
C VAL A 153 -10.74 -5.22 7.47
N VAL A 154 -10.54 -4.17 6.68
CA VAL A 154 -9.24 -3.79 6.12
C VAL A 154 -8.77 -2.52 6.80
N VAL A 155 -7.56 -2.54 7.36
CA VAL A 155 -6.90 -1.39 7.98
C VAL A 155 -5.66 -1.02 7.18
N GLY A 156 -5.62 0.22 6.69
CA GLY A 156 -4.43 0.84 6.13
C GLY A 156 -4.33 2.29 6.59
N PHE A 157 -3.50 3.07 5.90
CA PHE A 157 -3.31 4.48 6.26
C PHE A 157 -4.61 5.29 6.03
N ASP A 158 -5.10 5.94 7.09
CA ASP A 158 -6.35 6.71 7.11
C ASP A 158 -6.16 8.06 7.81
N ILE A 159 -6.23 9.15 7.06
CA ILE A 159 -6.19 10.52 7.62
C ILE A 159 -7.41 10.85 8.48
N HIS A 160 -8.45 10.01 8.44
CA HIS A 160 -9.67 10.13 9.22
C HIS A 160 -9.80 9.05 10.30
N PHE A 161 -8.69 8.43 10.71
CA PHE A 161 -8.69 7.45 11.78
C PHE A 161 -9.37 8.02 13.04
N SER A 162 -10.32 7.28 13.61
CA SER A 162 -11.15 7.78 14.70
C SER A 162 -11.64 6.67 15.62
N VAL A 163 -12.01 7.04 16.85
CA VAL A 163 -12.61 6.12 17.83
C VAL A 163 -13.90 5.46 17.30
N PRO A 164 -14.85 6.16 16.67
CA PRO A 164 -15.99 5.52 16.02
C PRO A 164 -15.60 4.43 15.01
N LYS A 165 -14.59 4.68 14.17
CA LYS A 165 -14.11 3.69 13.22
C LYS A 165 -13.55 2.46 13.91
N MET A 166 -12.73 2.65 14.95
CA MET A 166 -12.16 1.56 15.73
C MET A 166 -13.24 0.68 16.37
N ILE A 167 -14.26 1.30 16.98
CA ILE A 167 -15.35 0.56 17.63
C ILE A 167 -16.15 -0.24 16.60
N LYS A 168 -16.47 0.36 15.43
CA LYS A 168 -17.13 -0.36 14.34
C LYS A 168 -16.28 -1.55 13.84
N ALA A 169 -14.99 -1.33 13.59
CA ALA A 169 -14.07 -2.38 13.16
C ALA A 169 -14.00 -3.54 14.17
N ALA A 170 -13.76 -3.23 15.45
CA ALA A 170 -13.73 -4.24 16.51
C ALA A 170 -15.07 -5.02 16.58
N THR A 171 -16.19 -4.31 16.49
CA THR A 171 -17.52 -4.95 16.51
C THR A 171 -17.78 -5.85 15.31
N TYR A 172 -17.30 -5.48 14.11
CA TYR A 172 -17.36 -6.36 12.94
C TYR A 172 -16.50 -7.61 13.10
N LEU A 173 -15.34 -7.49 13.75
CA LEU A 173 -14.39 -8.60 13.95
C LEU A 173 -14.86 -9.64 14.96
N GLU A 174 -15.76 -9.28 15.89
CA GLU A 174 -16.41 -10.25 16.81
C GLU A 174 -17.33 -11.24 16.09
N ARG A 175 -17.74 -10.96 14.83
CA ARG A 175 -18.59 -11.87 14.07
C ARG A 175 -17.80 -13.10 13.62
N LYS A 176 -18.38 -14.29 13.81
CA LYS A 176 -17.76 -15.55 13.40
C LYS A 176 -17.43 -15.53 11.90
N GLY A 177 -16.16 -15.81 11.58
CA GLY A 177 -15.68 -15.87 10.20
C GLY A 177 -15.34 -14.52 9.59
N SER A 178 -15.34 -13.43 10.37
CA SER A 178 -14.80 -12.15 9.91
C SER A 178 -13.30 -12.24 9.64
N ILE A 179 -12.86 -11.58 8.57
CA ILE A 179 -11.46 -11.52 8.17
C ILE A 179 -10.88 -10.17 8.60
N PHE A 180 -9.68 -10.19 9.18
CA PHE A 180 -8.90 -8.97 9.42
C PHE A 180 -7.71 -8.92 8.47
N ILE A 181 -7.50 -7.77 7.82
CA ILE A 181 -6.33 -7.52 6.98
C ILE A 181 -5.76 -6.14 7.34
N ALA A 182 -4.47 -6.10 7.68
CA ALA A 182 -3.70 -4.87 7.71
C ALA A 182 -2.93 -4.73 6.39
N THR A 183 -2.96 -3.56 5.74
CA THR A 183 -2.23 -3.38 4.47
C THR A 183 -0.72 -3.42 4.67
N ASN A 184 -0.22 -3.00 5.83
CA ASN A 184 1.17 -3.10 6.28
C ASN A 184 1.19 -2.96 7.82
N THR A 185 2.39 -3.05 8.42
CA THR A 185 2.60 -2.85 9.86
C THR A 185 3.64 -1.76 10.12
N ASP A 186 3.76 -0.80 9.20
CA ASP A 186 4.74 0.27 9.32
C ASP A 186 4.28 1.21 10.44
N GLU A 187 5.21 1.59 11.33
CA GLU A 187 4.89 2.44 12.49
C GLU A 187 4.80 3.93 12.13
N GLN A 188 5.42 4.32 11.01
CA GLN A 188 5.51 5.71 10.59
C GLN A 188 5.49 5.83 9.07
N TYR A 189 4.82 6.87 8.58
CA TYR A 189 4.90 7.30 7.20
C TYR A 189 6.05 8.31 7.03
N PRO A 190 6.99 8.10 6.09
CA PRO A 190 8.14 8.98 5.92
C PRO A 190 7.72 10.33 5.31
N ILE A 191 7.96 11.42 6.04
CA ILE A 191 7.72 12.80 5.59
C ILE A 191 8.92 13.70 5.92
N ASP A 192 9.23 14.65 5.03
CA ASP A 192 10.38 15.55 5.18
C ASP A 192 9.95 16.90 5.78
N ALA A 193 9.32 16.84 6.96
CA ALA A 193 8.74 18.01 7.62
C ALA A 193 9.13 18.15 9.10
N GLY A 194 10.01 17.29 9.61
CA GLY A 194 10.38 17.27 11.03
C GLY A 194 9.21 16.90 11.96
N VAL A 195 8.15 16.28 11.42
CA VAL A 195 6.97 15.83 12.16
C VAL A 195 6.83 14.32 12.01
N VAL A 196 6.28 13.68 13.05
CA VAL A 196 6.03 12.23 13.06
C VAL A 196 4.61 11.97 12.58
N MET A 197 4.48 11.21 11.50
CA MET A 197 3.19 10.72 11.01
C MET A 197 3.09 9.22 11.33
N PRO A 198 2.28 8.83 12.33
CA PRO A 198 2.08 7.43 12.68
C PRO A 198 1.19 6.69 11.67
#